data_AF-A0A958JB62-F1
#
_entry.id   AF-A0A958JB62-F1
#
_cell.length_a   1.000
_cell.length_b   1.000
_cell.length_c   1.000
_cell.angle_alpha   90.00
_cell.angle_beta   90.00
_cell.angle_gamma   90.00
#
_symmetry.space_group_name_H-M   'P 1'
#
loop_
_entity.id
_entity.type
_entity.pdbx_description
1 polymer ?
#
loop_
_entity_poly.entity_id
_entity_poly.type
_entity_poly.pdbx_seq_one_letter_code
_entity_poly.pdbx_strand_id
1 'polypeptide(L)'
;QVYASVKQLTVISAVLIVAILWLVLNLLYESQIESRLQKLIAGFHKLAGGNLNFTVQMPGRHELADLTQQFNQTVDKLRQAKAKEDQMIQENLARADRLVTLGEVAAEIAHEVNNPAGIILTRAELIRDEMQDEANDTYLEDIEIIIRQTEKIADTTRSILHYARQLPQSFSDTDLNEVIAQSIKILRP
;
A
#
# COMPACT_ATOMS: atom_id res chain seq x y z
N GLN A 1 -20.49 87.95 -8.50
CA GLN A 1 -20.69 87.08 -7.32
C GLN A 1 -21.30 85.73 -7.69
N VAL A 2 -22.42 85.69 -8.43
CA VAL A 2 -23.12 84.45 -8.87
C VAL A 2 -22.21 83.44 -9.61
N TYR A 3 -21.36 83.89 -10.54
CA TYR A 3 -20.48 83.01 -11.33
C TYR A 3 -19.47 82.22 -10.47
N ALA A 4 -18.92 82.83 -9.42
CA ALA A 4 -17.98 82.17 -8.52
C ALA A 4 -18.66 81.07 -7.69
N SER A 5 -19.89 81.32 -7.22
CA SER A 5 -20.70 80.34 -6.48
C SER A 5 -21.10 79.15 -7.34
N VAL A 6 -21.46 79.37 -8.61
CA VAL A 6 -21.78 78.29 -9.56
C VAL A 6 -20.55 77.41 -9.84
N LYS A 7 -19.37 78.02 -10.05
CA LYS A 7 -18.11 77.28 -10.26
C LYS A 7 -17.75 76.42 -9.05
N GLN A 8 -17.88 76.97 -7.84
CA GLN A 8 -17.63 76.21 -6.60
C GLN A 8 -18.59 75.01 -6.47
N LEU A 9 -19.88 75.19 -6.75
CA LEU A 9 -20.86 74.11 -6.68
C LEU A 9 -20.55 72.96 -7.65
N THR A 10 -20.15 73.27 -8.89
CA THR A 10 -19.79 72.24 -9.89
C THR A 10 -18.54 71.44 -9.51
N VAL A 11 -17.57 72.07 -8.83
CA VAL A 11 -16.36 71.39 -8.38
C VAL A 11 -16.68 70.46 -7.21
N ILE A 12 -17.51 70.91 -6.26
CA ILE A 12 -17.91 70.09 -5.10
C ILE A 12 -18.69 68.86 -5.56
N SER A 13 -19.64 69.01 -6.49
CA SER A 13 -20.40 67.86 -7.01
C SER A 13 -19.51 66.86 -7.76
N ALA A 14 -18.54 67.33 -8.54
CA ALA A 14 -17.59 66.46 -9.23
C ALA A 14 -16.73 65.65 -8.25
N VAL A 15 -16.22 66.29 -7.19
CA VAL A 15 -15.44 65.61 -6.14
C VAL A 15 -16.28 64.57 -5.41
N LEU A 16 -17.54 64.90 -5.08
CA LEU A 16 -18.45 63.96 -4.43
C LEU A 16 -18.73 62.74 -5.32
N ILE A 17 -18.94 62.94 -6.63
CA ILE A 17 -19.16 61.84 -7.56
C ILE A 17 -17.93 60.92 -7.58
N VAL A 18 -16.72 61.47 -7.69
CA VAL A 18 -15.49 60.67 -7.68
C VAL A 18 -15.33 59.91 -6.37
N ALA A 19 -15.62 60.54 -5.22
CA ALA A 19 -15.53 59.90 -3.91
C ALA A 19 -16.55 58.75 -3.77
N ILE A 20 -17.78 58.94 -4.24
CA ILE A 20 -18.81 57.91 -4.25
C ILE A 20 -18.39 56.76 -5.18
N LEU A 21 -17.86 57.07 -6.36
CA LEU A 21 -17.43 56.06 -7.33
C LEU A 21 -16.26 55.24 -6.79
N TRP A 22 -15.29 55.88 -6.14
CA TRP A 22 -14.20 55.21 -5.44
C TRP A 22 -14.71 54.32 -4.30
N LEU A 23 -15.65 54.81 -3.48
CA LEU A 23 -16.28 54.04 -2.41
C LEU A 23 -17.00 52.80 -2.95
N VAL A 24 -17.79 52.97 -4.01
CA VAL A 24 -18.51 51.85 -4.65
C VAL A 24 -17.53 50.82 -5.22
N LEU A 25 -16.48 51.26 -5.91
CA LEU A 25 -15.45 50.36 -6.43
C LEU A 25 -14.75 49.59 -5.31
N ASN A 26 -14.42 50.25 -4.18
CA ASN A 26 -13.78 49.60 -3.04
C ASN A 26 -14.67 48.50 -2.43
N LEU A 27 -15.96 48.81 -2.21
CA LEU A 27 -16.92 47.85 -1.67
C LEU A 27 -17.14 46.64 -2.60
N LEU A 28 -17.12 46.84 -3.92
CA LEU A 28 -17.21 45.76 -4.89
C LEU A 28 -15.94 44.91 -4.96
N TYR A 29 -14.76 45.53 -4.86
CA TYR A 29 -13.47 44.86 -4.93
C TYR A 29 -13.26 43.93 -3.73
N GLU A 30 -13.51 44.43 -2.52
CA GLU A 30 -13.44 43.64 -1.27
C GLU A 30 -14.40 42.45 -1.30
N SER A 31 -15.66 42.68 -1.69
CA SER A 31 -16.69 41.63 -1.72
C SER A 31 -16.39 40.51 -2.73
N GLN A 32 -15.79 40.81 -3.88
CA GLN A 32 -15.47 39.79 -4.88
C GLN A 32 -14.27 38.91 -4.52
N ILE A 33 -13.22 39.49 -3.94
CA ILE A 33 -11.99 38.75 -3.63
C ILE A 33 -12.22 37.83 -2.43
N GLU A 34 -12.89 38.34 -1.39
CA GLU A 34 -13.17 37.59 -0.18
C GLU A 34 -13.99 36.32 -0.49
N SER A 35 -15.05 36.44 -1.28
CA SER A 35 -15.88 35.29 -1.67
C SER A 35 -15.09 34.23 -2.45
N ARG A 36 -14.16 34.64 -3.32
CA ARG A 36 -13.33 33.71 -4.09
C ARG A 36 -12.29 33.01 -3.22
N LEU A 37 -11.66 33.73 -2.28
CA LEU A 37 -10.73 33.14 -1.32
C LEU A 37 -11.42 32.13 -0.40
N GLN A 38 -12.63 32.45 0.08
CA GLN A 38 -13.39 31.52 0.92
C GLN A 38 -13.70 30.20 0.18
N LYS A 39 -13.97 30.23 -1.12
CA LYS A 39 -14.16 29.00 -1.93
C LYS A 39 -12.89 28.17 -2.01
N LEU A 40 -11.72 28.80 -2.17
CA LEU A 40 -10.43 28.10 -2.18
C LEU A 40 -10.11 27.49 -0.82
N ILE A 41 -10.32 28.26 0.26
CA ILE A 41 -10.13 27.80 1.65
C ILE A 41 -11.06 26.65 1.98
N ALA A 42 -12.32 26.69 1.52
CA ALA A 42 -13.26 25.58 1.65
C ALA A 42 -12.78 24.34 0.88
N GLY A 43 -12.16 24.53 -0.28
CA GLY A 43 -11.48 23.46 -1.02
C GLY A 43 -10.34 22.84 -0.22
N PHE A 44 -9.48 23.65 0.39
CA PHE A 44 -8.41 23.17 1.28
C PHE A 44 -8.96 22.41 2.49
N HIS A 45 -10.05 22.87 3.11
CA HIS A 45 -10.69 22.14 4.21
C HIS A 45 -11.22 20.77 3.75
N LYS A 46 -11.80 20.67 2.54
CA LYS A 46 -12.22 19.38 1.98
C LYS A 46 -11.03 18.44 1.75
N LEU A 47 -9.94 18.97 1.20
CA LEU A 47 -8.70 18.22 1.01
C LEU A 47 -8.12 17.73 2.36
N ALA A 48 -8.03 18.61 3.37
CA ALA A 48 -7.55 18.27 4.71
C ALA A 48 -8.45 17.26 5.42
N GLY A 49 -9.76 17.29 5.15
CA GLY A 49 -10.71 16.27 5.59
C GLY A 49 -10.62 14.94 4.84
N GLY A 50 -9.67 14.78 3.91
CA GLY A 50 -9.44 13.56 3.13
C GLY A 50 -10.40 13.37 1.96
N ASN A 51 -11.27 14.34 1.66
CA ASN A 51 -12.15 14.28 0.50
C ASN A 51 -11.39 14.77 -0.74
N LEU A 52 -11.16 13.88 -1.70
CA LEU A 52 -10.50 14.19 -2.99
C LEU A 52 -11.49 14.29 -4.17
N ASN A 53 -12.79 14.06 -3.91
CA ASN A 53 -13.85 14.00 -4.92
C ASN A 53 -14.54 15.36 -5.07
N PHE A 54 -13.75 16.40 -5.29
CA PHE A 54 -14.27 17.75 -5.50
C PHE A 54 -13.37 18.53 -6.46
N THR A 55 -13.92 19.61 -7.00
CA THR A 55 -13.18 20.53 -7.86
C THR A 55 -13.62 21.94 -7.49
N VAL A 56 -12.64 22.84 -7.34
CA VAL A 56 -12.94 24.25 -7.11
C VAL A 56 -13.10 24.91 -8.49
N GLN A 57 -14.30 25.41 -8.78
CA GLN A 57 -14.57 26.14 -10.01
C GLN A 57 -14.46 27.65 -9.77
N MET A 58 -13.54 28.31 -10.47
CA MET A 58 -13.41 29.76 -10.48
C MET A 58 -13.37 30.29 -11.92
N PRO A 59 -14.42 31.00 -12.36
CA PRO A 59 -14.37 31.71 -13.63
C PRO A 59 -13.51 32.98 -13.51
N GLY A 60 -12.57 33.18 -14.45
CA GLY A 60 -11.81 34.42 -14.62
C GLY A 60 -10.42 34.20 -15.23
N ARG A 61 -9.82 35.26 -15.80
CA ARG A 61 -8.46 35.26 -16.39
C ARG A 61 -7.35 35.74 -15.43
N HIS A 62 -7.61 35.69 -14.12
CA HIS A 62 -6.74 36.27 -13.10
C HIS A 62 -5.92 35.19 -12.38
N GLU A 63 -4.94 35.60 -11.59
CA GLU A 63 -3.99 34.77 -10.81
C GLU A 63 -4.70 33.74 -9.91
N LEU A 64 -5.86 34.08 -9.36
CA LEU A 64 -6.68 33.15 -8.56
C LEU A 64 -7.19 31.96 -9.37
N ALA A 65 -7.45 32.14 -10.67
CA ALA A 65 -7.88 31.05 -11.54
C ALA A 65 -6.71 30.08 -11.81
N ASP A 66 -5.50 30.62 -12.03
CA ASP A 66 -4.29 29.80 -12.17
C ASP A 66 -3.97 29.03 -10.88
N LEU A 67 -4.04 29.70 -9.72
CA LEU A 67 -3.87 29.03 -8.42
C LEU A 67 -4.92 27.92 -8.21
N THR A 68 -6.16 28.17 -8.62
CA THR A 68 -7.24 27.16 -8.55
C THR A 68 -6.96 25.97 -9.47
N GLN A 69 -6.44 26.22 -10.67
CA GLN A 69 -6.02 25.16 -11.59
C GLN A 69 -4.88 24.33 -10.99
N GLN A 70 -3.84 24.97 -10.46
CA GLN A 70 -2.72 24.28 -9.79
C GLN A 70 -3.18 23.47 -8.57
N PHE A 71 -4.10 24.04 -7.78
CA PHE A 71 -4.72 23.34 -6.66
C PHE A 71 -5.50 22.09 -7.12
N ASN A 72 -6.38 22.22 -8.11
CA ASN A 72 -7.15 21.09 -8.66
C ASN A 72 -6.23 20.00 -9.25
N GLN A 73 -5.16 20.39 -9.97
CA GLN A 73 -4.16 19.44 -10.46
C GLN A 73 -3.48 18.68 -9.32
N THR A 74 -3.23 19.33 -8.19
CA THR A 74 -2.65 18.70 -7.00
C THR A 74 -3.63 17.71 -6.37
N VAL A 75 -4.91 18.08 -6.24
CA VAL A 75 -5.98 17.18 -5.76
C VAL A 75 -6.09 15.96 -6.67
N ASP A 76 -6.04 16.13 -7.99
CA ASP A 76 -6.09 15.03 -8.95
C ASP A 76 -4.88 14.10 -8.84
N LYS A 77 -3.66 14.66 -8.69
CA LYS A 77 -2.44 13.86 -8.47
C LYS A 77 -2.53 13.05 -7.17
N LEU A 78 -3.00 13.65 -6.09
CA LEU A 78 -3.21 12.95 -4.81
C LEU A 78 -4.26 11.85 -4.94
N ARG A 79 -5.35 12.09 -5.66
CA ARG A 79 -6.39 11.08 -5.92
C ARG A 79 -5.82 9.88 -6.69
N GLN A 80 -5.03 10.14 -7.73
CA GLN A 80 -4.39 9.09 -8.51
C GLN A 80 -3.37 8.30 -7.68
N ALA A 81 -2.55 9.00 -6.87
CA ALA A 81 -1.58 8.37 -5.99
C ALA A 81 -2.25 7.44 -4.98
N LYS A 82 -3.32 7.92 -4.33
CA LYS A 82 -4.11 7.12 -3.37
C LYS A 82 -4.77 5.91 -4.04
N ALA A 83 -5.38 6.08 -5.21
CA ALA A 83 -5.99 4.95 -5.94
C ALA A 83 -4.95 3.89 -6.34
N LYS A 84 -3.74 4.31 -6.71
CA LYS A 84 -2.64 3.41 -7.03
C LYS A 84 -2.11 2.67 -5.79
N GLU A 85 -2.00 3.37 -4.67
CA GLU A 85 -1.63 2.78 -3.37
C GLU A 85 -2.66 1.74 -2.94
N ASP A 86 -3.96 2.07 -2.99
CA ASP A 86 -5.06 1.16 -2.66
C ASP A 86 -5.03 -0.10 -3.56
N GLN A 87 -4.77 0.07 -4.87
CA GLN A 87 -4.63 -1.06 -5.79
C GLN A 87 -3.43 -1.95 -5.43
N MET A 88 -2.27 -1.37 -5.14
CA MET A 88 -1.07 -2.13 -4.73
C MET A 88 -1.31 -2.91 -3.44
N ILE A 89 -1.99 -2.30 -2.47
CA ILE A 89 -2.36 -2.96 -1.21
C ILE A 89 -3.28 -4.16 -1.51
N GLN A 90 -4.30 -3.99 -2.35
CA GLN A 90 -5.21 -5.09 -2.72
C GLN A 90 -4.49 -6.22 -3.44
N GLU A 91 -3.59 -5.92 -4.38
CA GLU A 91 -2.79 -6.93 -5.08
C GLU A 91 -1.87 -7.70 -4.12
N ASN A 92 -1.24 -7.00 -3.18
CA ASN A 92 -0.40 -7.61 -2.15
C ASN A 92 -1.21 -8.50 -1.19
N LEU A 93 -2.40 -8.04 -0.77
CA LEU A 93 -3.31 -8.83 0.05
C LEU A 93 -3.78 -10.09 -0.67
N ALA A 94 -4.20 -9.97 -1.94
CA ALA A 94 -4.60 -11.12 -2.74
C ALA A 94 -3.45 -12.12 -2.95
N ARG A 95 -2.21 -11.63 -3.09
CA ARG A 95 -1.03 -12.48 -3.17
C ARG A 95 -0.74 -13.18 -1.85
N ALA A 96 -0.85 -12.47 -0.72
CA ALA A 96 -0.66 -13.04 0.60
C ALA A 96 -1.71 -14.13 0.89
N ASP A 97 -2.98 -13.88 0.58
CA ASP A 97 -4.07 -14.84 0.75
C ASP A 97 -3.83 -16.13 -0.05
N ARG A 98 -3.43 -16.00 -1.32
CA ARG A 98 -3.04 -17.16 -2.16
C ARG A 98 -1.89 -17.95 -1.58
N LEU A 99 -0.91 -17.29 -0.96
CA LEU A 99 0.24 -17.95 -0.35
C LEU A 99 -0.16 -18.71 0.92
N VAL A 100 -1.07 -18.15 1.73
CA VAL A 100 -1.65 -18.85 2.88
C VAL A 100 -2.35 -20.12 2.42
N THR A 101 -3.25 -20.03 1.43
CA THR A 101 -3.93 -21.21 0.86
C THR A 101 -2.92 -22.22 0.30
N LEU A 102 -1.88 -21.76 -0.40
CA LEU A 102 -0.83 -22.64 -0.92
C LEU A 102 -0.07 -23.34 0.20
N GLY A 103 0.17 -22.66 1.33
CA GLY A 103 0.80 -23.22 2.53
C GLY A 103 -0.04 -24.31 3.18
N GLU A 104 -1.36 -24.12 3.28
CA GLU A 104 -2.29 -25.12 3.78
C GLU A 104 -2.30 -26.36 2.89
N VAL A 105 -2.48 -26.17 1.57
CA VAL A 105 -2.49 -27.27 0.59
C VAL A 105 -1.13 -28.00 0.55
N ALA A 106 -0.02 -27.27 0.61
CA ALA A 106 1.31 -27.87 0.66
C ALA A 106 1.53 -28.71 1.92
N ALA A 107 1.00 -28.28 3.07
CA ALA A 107 1.08 -29.03 4.32
C ALA A 107 0.27 -30.33 4.25
N GLU A 108 -0.93 -30.27 3.69
CA GLU A 108 -1.78 -31.44 3.46
C GLU A 108 -1.09 -32.43 2.52
N ILE A 109 -0.63 -31.98 1.35
CA ILE A 109 0.11 -32.83 0.40
C ILE A 109 1.36 -33.43 1.04
N ALA A 110 2.15 -32.63 1.77
CA ALA A 110 3.35 -33.14 2.43
C ALA A 110 3.01 -34.24 3.45
N HIS A 111 1.94 -34.09 4.21
CA HIS A 111 1.50 -35.10 5.16
C HIS A 111 0.99 -36.37 4.45
N GLU A 112 0.19 -36.22 3.40
CA GLU A 112 -0.38 -37.35 2.66
C GLU A 112 0.65 -38.11 1.82
N VAL A 113 1.71 -37.44 1.33
CA VAL A 113 2.80 -38.07 0.57
C VAL A 113 3.85 -38.68 1.49
N ASN A 114 4.20 -38.01 2.59
CA ASN A 114 5.21 -38.53 3.52
C ASN A 114 4.73 -39.79 4.25
N ASN A 115 3.43 -39.97 4.43
CA ASN A 115 2.86 -41.18 5.02
C ASN A 115 3.20 -42.46 4.23
N PRO A 116 2.77 -42.62 2.96
CA PRO A 116 3.10 -43.80 2.16
C PRO A 116 4.59 -43.90 1.85
N ALA A 117 5.30 -42.77 1.69
CA ALA A 117 6.75 -42.78 1.55
C ALA A 117 7.42 -43.38 2.80
N GLY A 118 7.02 -42.97 4.00
CA GLY A 118 7.52 -43.56 5.24
C GLY A 118 7.28 -45.08 5.31
N ILE A 119 6.11 -45.54 4.90
CA ILE A 119 5.80 -46.98 4.85
C ILE A 119 6.71 -47.72 3.87
N ILE A 120 6.92 -47.18 2.65
CA ILE A 120 7.80 -47.77 1.64
C ILE A 120 9.24 -47.83 2.17
N LEU A 121 9.72 -46.74 2.78
CA LEU A 121 11.05 -46.65 3.36
C LEU A 121 11.26 -47.73 4.43
N THR A 122 10.37 -47.80 5.42
CA THR A 122 10.47 -48.80 6.49
C THR A 122 10.41 -50.23 5.95
N ARG A 123 9.56 -50.51 4.94
CA ARG A 123 9.52 -51.85 4.32
C ARG A 123 10.81 -52.17 3.58
N ALA A 124 11.35 -51.22 2.82
CA ALA A 124 12.59 -51.39 2.08
C ALA A 124 13.79 -51.60 3.03
N GLU A 125 13.86 -50.86 4.13
CA GLU A 125 14.88 -51.05 5.18
C GLU A 125 14.80 -52.44 5.81
N LEU A 126 13.60 -52.92 6.15
CA LEU A 126 13.41 -54.28 6.69
C LEU A 126 13.87 -55.36 5.71
N ILE A 127 13.50 -55.25 4.42
CA ILE A 127 13.92 -56.23 3.40
C ILE A 127 15.44 -56.18 3.21
N ARG A 128 16.05 -54.99 3.18
CA ARG A 128 17.50 -54.84 3.10
C ARG A 128 18.20 -55.56 4.25
N ASP A 129 17.72 -55.35 5.48
CA ASP A 129 18.32 -55.92 6.68
C ASP A 129 18.14 -57.46 6.73
N GLU A 130 17.00 -57.99 6.25
CA GLU A 130 16.77 -59.45 6.10
C GLU A 130 17.65 -60.08 5.00
N MET A 131 17.94 -59.36 3.91
CA MET A 131 18.71 -59.85 2.77
C MET A 131 20.23 -59.71 2.92
N GLN A 132 20.72 -58.96 3.92
CA GLN A 132 22.17 -58.82 4.17
C GLN A 132 22.89 -60.16 4.44
N ASP A 133 22.16 -61.17 4.92
CA ASP A 133 22.69 -62.51 5.21
C ASP A 133 22.64 -63.48 3.99
N GLU A 134 21.89 -63.16 2.93
CA GLU A 134 21.74 -63.99 1.72
C GLU A 134 22.34 -63.26 0.51
N ALA A 135 23.54 -63.68 0.08
CA ALA A 135 24.44 -63.03 -0.91
C ALA A 135 23.86 -62.81 -2.33
N ASN A 136 22.81 -62.01 -2.49
CA ASN A 136 22.23 -61.65 -3.77
C ASN A 136 22.32 -60.14 -4.00
N ASP A 137 23.53 -59.69 -4.37
CA ASP A 137 23.93 -58.28 -4.55
C ASP A 137 22.96 -57.46 -5.42
N THR A 138 22.32 -58.07 -6.42
CA THR A 138 21.43 -57.37 -7.35
C THR A 138 20.14 -56.85 -6.68
N TYR A 139 19.55 -57.61 -5.76
CA TYR A 139 18.33 -57.18 -5.05
C TYR A 139 18.61 -56.12 -3.99
N LEU A 140 19.79 -56.18 -3.36
CA LEU A 140 20.24 -55.16 -2.41
C LEU A 140 20.42 -53.80 -3.10
N GLU A 141 20.96 -53.79 -4.32
CA GLU A 141 21.10 -52.57 -5.12
C GLU A 141 19.74 -51.94 -5.46
N ASP A 142 18.77 -52.76 -5.90
CA ASP A 142 17.40 -52.29 -6.18
C ASP A 142 16.71 -51.72 -4.93
N ILE A 143 16.88 -52.36 -3.76
CA ILE A 143 16.32 -51.89 -2.49
C ILE A 143 16.96 -50.56 -2.06
N GLU A 144 18.28 -50.41 -2.19
CA GLU A 144 18.94 -49.14 -1.91
C GLU A 144 18.45 -48.02 -2.83
N ILE A 145 18.14 -48.32 -4.09
CA ILE A 145 17.52 -47.35 -5.01
C ILE A 145 16.15 -46.93 -4.48
N ILE A 146 15.30 -47.87 -4.04
CA ILE A 146 13.97 -47.57 -3.48
C ILE A 146 14.08 -46.68 -2.24
N ILE A 147 14.97 -47.01 -1.30
CA ILE A 147 15.22 -46.21 -0.09
C ILE A 147 15.57 -44.78 -0.48
N ARG A 148 16.57 -44.61 -1.33
CA ARG A 148 17.07 -43.30 -1.78
C ARG A 148 16.03 -42.46 -2.50
N GLN A 149 15.19 -43.08 -3.34
CA GLN A 149 14.09 -42.35 -4.00
C GLN A 149 13.01 -41.93 -3.01
N THR A 150 12.73 -42.76 -2.01
CA THR A 150 11.70 -42.48 -1.00
C THR A 150 12.11 -41.34 -0.07
N GLU A 151 13.37 -41.32 0.35
CA GLU A 151 13.97 -40.19 1.08
C GLU A 151 13.92 -38.89 0.26
N LYS A 152 14.28 -38.96 -1.02
CA LYS A 152 14.22 -37.82 -1.94
C LYS A 152 12.81 -37.25 -2.09
N ILE A 153 11.78 -38.10 -2.14
CA ILE A 153 10.38 -37.66 -2.15
C ILE A 153 10.07 -36.89 -0.87
N ALA A 154 10.45 -37.43 0.29
CA ALA A 154 10.19 -36.81 1.58
C ALA A 154 10.94 -35.48 1.80
N ASP A 155 12.15 -35.35 1.24
CA ASP A 155 12.91 -34.10 1.23
C ASP A 155 12.27 -33.05 0.30
N THR A 156 11.77 -33.48 -0.86
CA THR A 156 11.11 -32.60 -1.83
C THR A 156 9.83 -32.01 -1.25
N THR A 157 8.99 -32.83 -0.62
CA THR A 157 7.74 -32.38 0.01
C THR A 157 8.00 -31.44 1.19
N ARG A 158 9.01 -31.72 2.03
CA ARG A 158 9.44 -30.81 3.10
C ARG A 158 9.94 -29.47 2.58
N SER A 159 10.65 -29.47 1.46
CA SER A 159 11.14 -28.23 0.82
C SER A 159 10.00 -27.36 0.29
N ILE A 160 8.96 -27.98 -0.30
CA ILE A 160 7.74 -27.28 -0.74
C ILE A 160 7.03 -26.65 0.46
N LEU A 161 6.86 -27.39 1.56
CA LEU A 161 6.24 -26.88 2.79
C LEU A 161 7.04 -25.73 3.41
N HIS A 162 8.37 -25.85 3.44
CA HIS A 162 9.26 -24.81 3.96
C HIS A 162 9.14 -23.52 3.13
N TYR A 163 9.11 -23.63 1.80
CA TYR A 163 8.92 -22.48 0.91
C TYR A 163 7.55 -21.83 1.10
N ALA A 164 6.49 -22.64 1.22
CA ALA A 164 5.13 -22.14 1.39
C ALA A 164 4.89 -21.46 2.75
N ARG A 165 5.66 -21.81 3.80
CA ARG A 165 5.59 -21.19 5.13
C ARG A 165 6.42 -19.91 5.29
N GLN A 166 7.39 -19.64 4.41
CA GLN A 166 8.31 -18.49 4.56
C GLN A 166 7.76 -17.15 4.05
N LEU A 167 6.57 -17.11 3.44
CA LEU A 167 5.93 -15.86 3.00
C LEU A 167 4.49 -15.79 3.53
N PRO A 168 4.08 -14.82 4.38
CA PRO A 168 4.75 -13.61 4.86
C PRO A 168 5.23 -13.71 6.33
N GLN A 169 6.43 -13.21 6.63
CA GLN A 169 6.85 -13.00 8.01
C GLN A 169 5.90 -12.00 8.68
N SER A 170 5.24 -12.44 9.74
CA SER A 170 4.60 -11.57 10.73
C SER A 170 5.71 -10.76 11.41
N PHE A 171 5.91 -9.52 10.98
CA PHE A 171 6.69 -8.57 11.74
C PHE A 171 5.89 -8.19 12.99
N SER A 172 6.34 -8.64 14.15
CA SER A 172 5.85 -8.19 15.45
C SER A 172 6.89 -7.24 16.05
N ASP A 173 6.44 -6.24 16.81
CA ASP A 173 7.34 -5.49 17.69
C ASP A 173 8.00 -6.49 18.65
N THR A 174 9.33 -6.57 18.62
CA THR A 174 10.10 -7.54 19.38
C THR A 174 11.36 -6.86 19.91
N ASP A 175 11.69 -7.11 21.17
CA ASP A 175 12.90 -6.58 21.79
C ASP A 175 14.13 -7.29 21.22
N LEU A 176 14.98 -6.54 20.53
CA LEU A 176 16.23 -7.02 19.95
C LEU A 176 17.16 -7.65 21.00
N ASN A 177 17.15 -7.14 22.23
CA ASN A 177 17.97 -7.68 23.31
C ASN A 177 17.52 -9.10 23.70
N GLU A 178 16.21 -9.36 23.66
CA GLU A 178 15.65 -10.68 23.97
C GLU A 178 16.03 -11.71 22.90
N VAL A 179 15.95 -11.33 21.62
CA VAL A 179 16.36 -12.19 20.49
C VAL A 179 17.85 -12.52 20.54
N ILE A 180 18.69 -11.53 20.85
CA ILE A 180 20.14 -11.73 21.01
C ILE A 180 20.42 -12.68 22.18
N ALA A 181 19.76 -12.47 23.32
CA ALA A 181 19.93 -13.33 24.49
C ALA A 181 19.51 -14.79 24.23
N GLN A 182 18.40 -15.00 23.53
CA GLN A 182 17.94 -16.33 23.12
C GLN A 182 18.91 -16.99 22.13
N SER A 183 19.42 -16.23 21.16
CA SER A 183 20.39 -16.73 20.17
C SER A 183 21.71 -17.15 20.81
N ILE A 184 22.21 -16.35 21.77
CA ILE A 184 23.42 -16.69 22.55
C ILE A 184 23.17 -17.92 23.43
N LYS A 185 21.96 -18.12 23.94
CA LYS A 185 21.59 -19.30 24.75
C LYS A 185 21.61 -20.60 23.93
N ILE A 186 21.22 -20.54 22.66
CA ILE A 186 21.24 -21.69 21.73
C ILE A 186 22.68 -22.03 21.30
N LEU A 187 23.57 -21.04 21.21
CA LEU A 187 24.97 -21.21 20.82
C LEU A 187 25.92 -21.53 21.98
N ARG A 188 25.43 -21.55 23.23
CA ARG A 188 26.21 -22.04 24.37
C ARG A 188 26.09 -23.57 24.46
N PRO A 189 27.21 -24.30 24.52
CA PRO A 189 27.21 -25.74 24.77
C PRO A 189 26.67 -26.09 26.16
#